data_AF-A0A2H1VDK7-F1
#
_entry.id   AF-A0A2H1VDK7-F1
#
_cell.length_a   1.000
_cell.length_b   1.000
_cell.length_c   1.000
_cell.angle_alpha   90.00
_cell.angle_beta   90.00
_cell.angle_gamma   90.00
#
_symmetry.space_group_name_H-M   'P 1'
#
loop_
_entity.id
_entity.type
_entity.pdbx_description
1 polymer ?
#
loop_
_entity_poly.entity_id
_entity_poly.type
_entity_poly.pdbx_seq_one_letter_code
_entity_poly.pdbx_strand_id
1 'polypeptide(L)'
;MLFYLFQAYVLHSYSKFEELLGPWESSEYLPKEWLPKEKVLYHQLPDEYINQLMPKLDELLPGMYKGLKMIVGGLNKFSEELSNTNISTDESLKSNITQSMHDVRAVLCYFNDIMHVRNLKIEKLLESEIPDLQSNMGALLYRDTLNYLEYLTQVFQKVYDTESA
;
A
#
# COMPACT_ATOMS: atom_id res chain seq x y z
N MET A 1 -19.12 4.80 -30.43
CA MET A 1 -17.67 4.56 -30.36
C MET A 1 -16.94 5.88 -30.12
N LEU A 2 -17.17 6.53 -28.97
CA LEU A 2 -16.59 7.86 -28.63
C LEU A 2 -16.40 8.06 -27.11
N PHE A 3 -16.69 7.04 -26.28
CA PHE A 3 -16.67 7.19 -24.81
C PHE A 3 -15.37 6.72 -24.13
N TYR A 4 -14.50 6.00 -24.84
CA TYR A 4 -13.29 5.39 -24.24
C TYR A 4 -12.01 6.25 -24.33
N LEU A 5 -11.98 7.25 -25.21
CA LEU A 5 -10.83 8.18 -25.32
C LEU A 5 -10.83 9.28 -24.24
N PHE A 6 -11.92 9.44 -23.50
CA PHE A 6 -12.07 10.52 -22.52
C PHE A 6 -11.36 10.23 -21.19
N GLN A 7 -11.09 8.97 -20.83
CA GLN A 7 -10.52 8.63 -19.50
C GLN A 7 -9.00 8.84 -19.41
N ALA A 8 -8.24 8.60 -20.48
CA ALA A 8 -6.79 8.79 -20.46
C ALA A 8 -6.38 10.28 -20.40
N TYR A 9 -7.15 11.17 -21.04
CA TYR A 9 -6.92 12.63 -20.98
C TYR A 9 -7.20 13.24 -19.60
N VAL A 10 -7.98 12.56 -18.75
CA VAL A 10 -8.38 13.09 -17.43
C VAL A 10 -7.28 12.89 -16.39
N LEU A 11 -6.44 11.85 -16.48
CA LEU A 11 -5.31 11.66 -15.56
C LEU A 11 -4.28 12.80 -15.61
N HIS A 12 -4.01 13.34 -16.80
CA HIS A 12 -3.12 14.49 -16.97
C HIS A 12 -3.79 15.84 -16.71
N SER A 13 -5.10 15.85 -16.41
CA SER A 13 -5.86 17.08 -16.15
C SER A 13 -5.81 17.51 -14.68
N TYR A 14 -5.30 16.65 -13.79
CA TYR A 14 -5.11 16.95 -12.38
C TYR A 14 -3.72 17.51 -12.12
N SER A 15 -3.66 18.57 -11.32
CA SER A 15 -2.39 19.21 -10.95
C SER A 15 -1.68 18.47 -9.81
N LYS A 16 -2.43 17.68 -9.03
CA LYS A 16 -1.94 16.85 -7.94
C LYS A 16 -2.67 15.52 -7.87
N PHE A 17 -2.01 14.53 -7.28
CA PHE A 17 -2.59 13.19 -7.14
C PHE A 17 -3.84 13.17 -6.25
N GLU A 18 -3.92 14.04 -5.25
CA GLU A 18 -5.09 14.16 -4.36
C GLU A 18 -6.34 14.59 -5.13
N GLU A 19 -6.18 15.39 -6.18
CA GLU A 19 -7.30 15.84 -7.02
C GLU A 19 -7.87 14.71 -7.88
N LEU A 20 -7.06 13.69 -8.21
CA LEU A 20 -7.50 12.47 -8.88
C LEU A 20 -8.39 11.60 -7.97
N LEU A 21 -8.19 11.67 -6.64
CA LEU A 21 -8.98 10.90 -5.69
C LEU A 21 -10.41 11.44 -5.57
N GLY A 22 -10.60 12.75 -5.72
CA GLY A 22 -11.89 13.43 -5.69
C GLY A 22 -12.78 12.96 -4.54
N PRO A 23 -13.95 12.34 -4.79
CA PRO A 23 -14.86 11.90 -3.74
C PRO A 23 -14.33 10.74 -2.88
N TRP A 24 -13.28 10.04 -3.33
CA TRP A 24 -12.71 8.89 -2.63
C TRP A 24 -11.53 9.25 -1.75
N GLU A 25 -11.19 10.55 -1.62
CA GLU A 25 -10.11 10.99 -0.73
C GLU A 25 -10.25 10.44 0.70
N SER A 26 -11.48 10.31 1.19
CA SER A 26 -11.80 9.75 2.51
C SER A 26 -12.08 8.24 2.53
N SER A 27 -12.13 7.59 1.36
CA SER A 27 -12.28 6.13 1.25
C SER A 27 -10.93 5.48 1.48
N GLU A 28 -10.90 4.31 2.12
CA GLU A 28 -9.67 3.57 2.41
C GLU A 28 -9.73 2.20 1.74
N TYR A 29 -8.62 1.77 1.14
CA TYR A 29 -8.43 0.42 0.64
C TYR A 29 -7.87 -0.49 1.73
N LEU A 30 -6.86 -0.02 2.47
CA LEU A 30 -6.30 -0.78 3.58
C LEU A 30 -7.17 -0.64 4.84
N PRO A 31 -7.48 -1.73 5.56
CA PRO A 31 -8.17 -1.65 6.84
C PRO A 31 -7.43 -0.75 7.84
N LYS A 32 -8.19 0.06 8.59
CA LYS A 32 -7.70 1.01 9.63
C LYS A 32 -6.84 0.40 10.71
N GLU A 33 -6.83 -0.93 10.83
CA GLU A 33 -6.11 -1.67 11.85
C GLU A 33 -4.60 -1.67 11.59
N TRP A 34 -4.15 -1.42 10.35
CA TRP A 34 -2.75 -1.58 9.97
C TRP A 34 -2.07 -0.26 9.55
N LEU A 35 -2.84 0.69 9.00
CA LEU A 35 -2.36 2.02 8.64
C LEU A 35 -2.84 3.04 9.67
N PRO A 36 -1.97 3.89 10.25
CA PRO A 36 -2.39 4.96 11.14
C PRO A 36 -3.38 5.89 10.43
N LYS A 37 -4.54 6.15 11.06
CA LYS A 37 -5.64 6.94 10.45
C LYS A 37 -5.23 8.35 10.05
N GLU A 38 -4.22 8.90 10.70
CA GLU A 38 -3.71 10.25 10.47
C GLU A 38 -2.59 10.29 9.41
N LYS A 39 -2.21 9.14 8.84
CA LYS A 39 -1.17 9.10 7.81
C LYS A 39 -1.67 9.74 6.52
N VAL A 40 -1.12 10.90 6.21
CA VAL A 40 -1.33 11.62 4.95
C VAL A 40 -0.10 11.46 4.06
N LEU A 41 -0.32 11.35 2.74
CA LEU A 41 0.75 11.12 1.76
C LEU A 41 1.80 12.25 1.83
N TYR A 42 3.08 11.89 1.77
CA TYR A 42 4.24 12.79 1.87
C TYR A 42 4.38 13.55 3.20
N HIS A 43 3.55 13.25 4.19
CA HIS A 43 3.66 13.82 5.53
C HIS A 43 4.16 12.76 6.50
N GLN A 44 5.16 13.13 7.29
CA GLN A 44 5.65 12.31 8.39
C GLN A 44 4.62 12.27 9.51
N LEU A 45 4.54 11.13 10.21
CA LEU A 45 3.78 11.04 11.44
C LEU A 45 4.58 11.71 12.56
N PRO A 46 3.92 12.23 13.60
CA PRO A 46 4.62 12.81 14.74
C PRO A 46 5.60 11.83 15.37
N ASP A 47 6.81 12.29 15.72
CA ASP A 47 7.81 11.45 16.38
C ASP A 47 7.27 10.81 17.65
N GLU A 48 6.44 11.52 18.41
CA GLU A 48 5.78 11.00 19.60
C GLU A 48 4.96 9.73 19.29
N TYR A 49 4.23 9.73 18.18
CA TYR A 49 3.46 8.57 17.74
C TYR A 49 4.40 7.40 17.44
N ILE A 50 5.45 7.62 16.66
CA ILE A 50 6.43 6.57 16.30
C ILE A 50 7.14 6.03 17.54
N ASN A 51 7.52 6.89 18.48
CA ASN A 51 8.16 6.53 19.74
C ASN A 51 7.27 5.61 20.59
N GLN A 52 5.95 5.83 20.58
CA GLN A 52 4.99 4.99 21.32
C GLN A 52 4.85 3.57 20.74
N LEU A 53 5.23 3.36 19.47
CA LEU A 53 5.18 2.04 18.82
C LEU A 53 6.36 1.16 19.23
N MET A 54 7.54 1.74 19.49
CA MET A 54 8.78 0.99 19.72
C MET A 54 8.67 -0.06 20.83
N PRO A 55 8.07 0.23 22.01
CA PRO A 55 7.94 -0.76 23.08
C PRO A 55 7.03 -1.96 22.74
N LYS A 56 6.20 -1.83 21.69
CA LYS A 56 5.21 -2.84 21.26
C LYS A 56 5.50 -3.39 19.87
N LEU A 57 6.70 -3.18 19.34
CA LEU A 57 7.02 -3.51 17.95
C LEU A 57 6.70 -4.98 17.61
N ASP A 58 7.08 -5.92 18.49
CA ASP A 58 6.82 -7.36 18.28
C ASP A 58 5.33 -7.72 18.23
N GLU A 59 4.48 -6.95 18.92
CA GLU A 59 3.02 -7.09 18.85
C GLU A 59 2.45 -6.54 17.53
N LEU A 60 3.09 -5.51 16.98
CA LEU A 60 2.64 -4.80 15.78
C LEU A 60 3.14 -5.44 14.47
N LEU A 61 4.34 -6.03 14.49
CA LEU A 61 4.99 -6.65 13.32
C LEU A 61 4.12 -7.68 12.59
N PRO A 62 3.37 -8.59 13.26
CA PRO A 62 2.43 -9.48 12.58
C PRO A 62 1.36 -8.74 11.75
N GLY A 63 0.80 -7.68 12.31
CA GLY A 63 -0.20 -6.85 11.64
C GLY A 63 0.42 -6.08 10.47
N MET A 64 1.61 -5.53 10.67
CA MET A 64 2.38 -4.86 9.61
C MET A 64 2.66 -5.80 8.43
N TYR A 65 3.07 -7.03 8.74
CA TYR A 65 3.31 -8.06 7.75
C TYR A 65 2.05 -8.44 6.98
N LYS A 66 0.91 -8.58 7.67
CA LYS A 66 -0.39 -8.86 7.02
C LYS A 66 -0.86 -7.70 6.13
N GLY A 67 -0.62 -6.45 6.52
CA GLY A 67 -0.89 -5.27 5.70
C GLY A 67 -0.08 -5.25 4.40
N LEU A 68 1.20 -5.62 4.43
CA LEU A 68 1.99 -5.80 3.20
C LEU A 68 1.42 -6.91 2.30
N LYS A 69 0.96 -8.03 2.87
CA LYS A 69 0.29 -9.08 2.08
C LYS A 69 -0.97 -8.55 1.40
N MET A 70 -1.75 -7.69 2.08
CA MET A 70 -2.96 -7.07 1.54
C MET A 70 -2.65 -6.17 0.34
N ILE A 71 -1.57 -5.38 0.42
CA ILE A 71 -1.09 -4.55 -0.68
C ILE A 71 -0.71 -5.43 -1.88
N VAL A 72 0.11 -6.45 -1.66
CA VAL A 72 0.55 -7.36 -2.74
C VAL A 72 -0.64 -8.08 -3.37
N GLY A 73 -1.59 -8.57 -2.56
CA GLY A 73 -2.82 -9.20 -3.03
C GLY A 73 -3.70 -8.24 -3.85
N GLY A 74 -3.82 -6.99 -3.39
CA GLY A 74 -4.52 -5.93 -4.10
C GLY A 74 -3.90 -5.58 -5.44
N LEU A 75 -2.59 -5.38 -5.49
CA LEU A 75 -1.86 -5.09 -6.74
C LEU A 75 -2.00 -6.24 -7.74
N ASN A 76 -1.99 -7.48 -7.25
CA ASN A 76 -2.20 -8.66 -8.10
C ASN A 76 -3.62 -8.68 -8.68
N LYS A 77 -4.67 -8.55 -7.85
CA LYS A 77 -6.06 -8.47 -8.31
C LYS A 77 -6.26 -7.31 -9.29
N PHE A 78 -5.69 -6.13 -8.99
CA PHE A 78 -5.79 -4.96 -9.86
C PHE A 78 -5.16 -5.21 -11.24
N SER A 79 -3.99 -5.86 -11.27
CA SER A 79 -3.31 -6.20 -12.53
C SER A 79 -4.10 -7.19 -13.39
N GLU A 80 -4.77 -8.15 -12.75
CA GLU A 80 -5.67 -9.11 -13.40
C GLU A 80 -6.92 -8.40 -13.97
N GLU A 81 -7.59 -7.55 -13.18
CA GLU A 81 -8.74 -6.75 -13.61
C GLU A 81 -8.40 -5.83 -14.79
N LEU A 82 -7.26 -5.14 -14.72
CA LEU A 82 -6.77 -4.30 -15.82
C LEU A 82 -6.56 -5.09 -17.11
N SER A 83 -6.05 -6.32 -17.02
CA SER A 83 -5.84 -7.20 -18.17
C SER A 83 -7.16 -7.71 -18.77
N ASN A 84 -8.23 -7.77 -17.97
CA ASN A 84 -9.55 -8.22 -18.39
C ASN A 84 -10.43 -7.10 -18.96
N THR A 85 -10.16 -5.85 -18.56
CA THR A 85 -10.82 -4.69 -19.16
C THR A 85 -10.16 -4.37 -20.50
N ASN A 86 -10.93 -4.27 -21.59
CA ASN A 86 -10.48 -3.81 -22.93
C ASN A 86 -9.93 -2.35 -22.94
N ILE A 87 -9.65 -1.78 -21.77
CA ILE A 87 -8.82 -0.59 -21.65
C ILE A 87 -7.45 -1.05 -22.16
N SER A 88 -6.98 -0.43 -23.24
CA SER A 88 -5.59 -0.52 -23.66
C SER A 88 -4.75 0.00 -22.50
N THR A 89 -4.44 -0.84 -21.51
CA THR A 89 -3.51 -0.49 -20.45
C THR A 89 -2.21 -0.21 -21.16
N ASP A 90 -1.79 1.05 -21.12
CA ASP A 90 -0.46 1.47 -21.52
C ASP A 90 0.53 0.43 -20.97
N GLU A 91 1.33 -0.18 -21.85
CA GLU A 91 2.32 -1.18 -21.46
C GLU A 91 3.22 -0.65 -20.33
N SER A 92 3.45 0.66 -20.31
CA SER A 92 4.14 1.37 -19.25
C SER A 92 3.42 1.25 -17.90
N LEU A 93 2.11 1.48 -17.84
CA LEU A 93 1.33 1.35 -16.60
C LEU A 93 1.34 -0.09 -16.08
N LYS A 94 1.17 -1.07 -16.97
CA LYS A 94 1.24 -2.50 -16.60
C LYS A 94 2.62 -2.87 -16.06
N SER A 95 3.68 -2.41 -16.74
CA SER A 95 5.07 -2.61 -16.31
C SER A 95 5.31 -1.99 -14.93
N ASN A 96 4.84 -0.76 -14.71
CA ASN A 96 5.02 -0.05 -13.44
C ASN A 96 4.29 -0.76 -12.28
N ILE A 97 3.03 -1.18 -12.48
CA ILE A 97 2.28 -1.94 -11.46
C ILE A 97 3.00 -3.26 -11.14
N THR A 98 3.48 -3.96 -12.18
CA THR A 98 4.20 -5.22 -12.02
C THR A 98 5.49 -5.01 -11.23
N GLN A 99 6.26 -3.98 -11.56
CA GLN A 99 7.49 -3.63 -10.84
C GLN A 99 7.19 -3.25 -9.38
N SER A 100 6.21 -2.38 -9.13
CA SER A 100 5.82 -2.01 -7.77
C SER A 100 5.39 -3.23 -6.94
N MET A 101 4.65 -4.17 -7.54
CA MET A 101 4.30 -5.43 -6.86
C MET A 101 5.55 -6.25 -6.51
N HIS A 102 6.55 -6.32 -7.39
CA HIS A 102 7.82 -7.00 -7.10
C HIS A 102 8.59 -6.31 -5.97
N ASP A 103 8.64 -4.98 -5.97
CA ASP A 103 9.34 -4.20 -4.94
C ASP A 103 8.67 -4.38 -3.56
N VAL A 104 7.33 -4.31 -3.50
CA VAL A 104 6.60 -4.56 -2.25
C VAL A 104 6.77 -6.02 -1.79
N ARG A 105 6.80 -6.99 -2.72
CA ARG A 105 7.11 -8.39 -2.39
C ARG A 105 8.52 -8.55 -1.81
N ALA A 106 9.51 -7.80 -2.27
CA ALA A 106 10.84 -7.83 -1.69
C ALA A 106 10.83 -7.34 -0.24
N VAL A 107 10.11 -6.25 0.06
CA VAL A 107 9.90 -5.76 1.44
C VAL A 107 9.19 -6.82 2.29
N LEU A 108 8.17 -7.48 1.72
CA LEU A 108 7.46 -8.58 2.38
C LEU A 108 8.40 -9.75 2.72
N CYS A 109 9.37 -10.07 1.88
CA CYS A 109 10.39 -11.09 2.18
C CYS A 109 11.27 -10.69 3.37
N TYR A 110 11.72 -9.44 3.45
CA TYR A 110 12.49 -8.98 4.62
C TYR A 110 11.67 -9.05 5.91
N PHE A 111 10.39 -8.68 5.84
CA PHE A 111 9.48 -8.89 6.96
C PHE A 111 9.36 -10.35 7.36
N ASN A 112 9.22 -11.26 6.39
CA ASN A 112 9.17 -12.69 6.67
C ASN A 112 10.41 -13.13 7.47
N ASP A 113 11.59 -12.66 7.12
CA ASP A 113 12.82 -12.98 7.84
C ASP A 113 12.81 -12.42 9.27
N ILE A 114 12.38 -11.16 9.45
CA ILE A 114 12.20 -10.54 10.77
C ILE A 114 11.24 -11.36 11.64
N MET A 115 10.10 -11.77 11.09
CA MET A 115 9.10 -12.58 11.79
C MET A 115 9.69 -13.91 12.25
N HIS A 116 10.48 -14.58 11.41
CA HIS A 116 11.13 -15.84 11.77
C HIS A 116 12.22 -15.65 12.84
N VAL A 117 13.09 -14.65 12.69
CA VAL A 117 14.18 -14.37 13.64
C VAL A 117 13.63 -14.03 15.02
N ARG A 118 12.53 -13.27 15.09
CA ARG A 118 11.87 -12.88 16.34
C ARG A 118 10.86 -13.92 16.85
N ASN A 119 10.72 -15.07 16.19
CA ASN A 119 9.77 -16.14 16.51
C ASN A 119 8.31 -15.64 16.66
N LEU A 120 7.89 -14.76 15.75
CA LEU A 120 6.57 -14.14 15.76
C LEU A 120 5.56 -14.94 14.91
N LYS A 121 4.29 -14.88 15.30
CA LYS A 121 3.20 -15.56 14.58
C LYS A 121 3.01 -14.96 13.19
N ILE A 122 3.07 -15.81 12.16
CA ILE A 122 2.74 -15.43 10.79
C ILE A 122 1.27 -15.75 10.51
N GLU A 123 0.46 -14.71 10.40
CA GLU A 123 -0.94 -14.86 10.01
C GLU A 123 -1.08 -15.05 8.48
N LYS A 124 -2.03 -15.89 8.10
CA LYS A 124 -2.44 -16.04 6.70
C LYS A 124 -3.34 -14.89 6.32
N LEU A 125 -3.21 -14.44 5.07
CA LEU A 125 -4.20 -13.57 4.43
C LEU A 125 -5.14 -14.47 3.63
N LEU A 126 -6.42 -14.46 3.96
CA LEU A 126 -7.45 -15.17 3.21
C LEU A 126 -7.83 -14.34 1.98
N GLU A 127 -8.15 -15.02 0.88
CA GLU A 127 -8.57 -14.36 -0.36
C GLU A 127 -9.82 -13.49 -0.16
N SER A 128 -10.74 -13.93 0.70
CA SER A 128 -11.94 -13.19 1.09
C SER A 128 -11.67 -11.90 1.85
N GLU A 129 -10.47 -11.73 2.41
CA GLU A 129 -10.06 -10.48 3.07
C GLU A 129 -9.60 -9.43 2.06
N ILE A 130 -9.22 -9.82 0.84
CA ILE A 130 -8.76 -8.90 -0.20
C ILE A 130 -9.98 -8.27 -0.87
N PRO A 131 -10.20 -6.95 -0.72
CA PRO A 131 -11.35 -6.28 -1.33
C PRO A 131 -11.40 -6.50 -2.83
N ASP A 132 -12.59 -6.69 -3.38
CA ASP A 132 -12.77 -6.69 -4.82
C ASP A 132 -12.56 -5.28 -5.36
N LEU A 133 -11.66 -5.16 -6.33
CA LEU A 133 -11.23 -3.88 -6.86
C LEU A 133 -12.08 -3.53 -8.07
N GLN A 134 -12.94 -2.52 -7.93
CA GLN A 134 -13.50 -1.84 -9.09
C GLN A 134 -12.39 -1.01 -9.76
N SER A 135 -12.45 -0.82 -11.09
CA SER A 135 -11.36 -0.21 -11.87
C SER A 135 -10.93 1.19 -11.41
N ASN A 136 -11.82 1.93 -10.76
CA ASN A 136 -11.58 3.25 -10.16
C ASN A 136 -10.88 3.22 -8.79
N MET A 137 -10.79 2.05 -8.14
CA MET A 137 -10.15 1.89 -6.82
C MET A 137 -8.62 1.76 -6.92
N GLY A 138 -8.05 1.68 -8.13
CA GLY A 138 -6.60 1.61 -8.35
C GLY A 138 -5.84 2.81 -7.77
N ALA A 139 -6.42 4.01 -7.84
CA ALA A 139 -5.83 5.20 -7.23
C ALA A 139 -5.80 5.10 -5.69
N LEU A 140 -6.82 4.52 -5.06
CA LEU A 140 -6.85 4.30 -3.61
C LEU A 140 -5.81 3.27 -3.18
N LEU A 141 -5.72 2.16 -3.91
CA LEU A 141 -4.69 1.14 -3.70
C LEU A 141 -3.28 1.76 -3.79
N TYR A 142 -3.02 2.59 -4.80
CA TYR A 142 -1.75 3.27 -4.97
C TYR A 142 -1.44 4.22 -3.80
N ARG A 143 -2.40 5.10 -3.45
CA ARG A 143 -2.27 6.02 -2.30
C ARG A 143 -1.93 5.29 -1.02
N ASP A 144 -2.71 4.25 -0.71
CA ASP A 144 -2.58 3.51 0.54
C ASP A 144 -1.29 2.71 0.58
N THR A 145 -0.83 2.20 -0.58
CA THR A 145 0.48 1.58 -0.71
C THR A 145 1.60 2.55 -0.34
N LEU A 146 1.60 3.76 -0.91
CA LEU A 146 2.61 4.77 -0.61
C LEU A 146 2.57 5.21 0.86
N ASN A 147 1.38 5.51 1.38
CA ASN A 147 1.19 5.86 2.79
C ASN A 147 1.75 4.78 3.72
N TYR A 148 1.51 3.51 3.39
CA TYR A 148 1.97 2.38 4.16
C TYR A 148 3.49 2.24 4.13
N LEU A 149 4.10 2.34 2.95
CA LEU A 149 5.56 2.22 2.81
C LEU A 149 6.29 3.40 3.47
N GLU A 150 5.74 4.61 3.41
CA GLU A 150 6.27 5.78 4.14
C GLU A 150 6.15 5.60 5.67
N TYR A 151 5.06 5.00 6.13
CA TYR A 151 4.88 4.65 7.54
C TYR A 151 5.91 3.60 7.99
N LEU A 152 6.06 2.50 7.24
CA LEU A 152 7.04 1.47 7.54
C LEU A 152 8.46 2.03 7.53
N THR A 153 8.79 2.89 6.57
CA THR A 153 10.10 3.57 6.52
C THR A 153 10.38 4.32 7.82
N GLN A 154 9.43 5.10 8.33
CA GLN A 154 9.59 5.83 9.60
C GLN A 154 9.74 4.88 10.80
N VAL A 155 8.95 3.80 10.85
CA VAL A 155 9.04 2.78 11.91
C VAL A 155 10.43 2.15 11.91
N PHE A 156 10.92 1.66 10.78
CA PHE A 156 12.22 0.97 10.72
C PHE A 156 13.41 1.92 10.85
N GLN A 157 13.29 3.17 10.39
CA GLN A 157 14.29 4.18 10.68
C GLN A 157 14.41 4.38 12.20
N LYS A 158 13.28 4.49 12.91
CA LYS A 158 13.30 4.63 14.36
C LYS A 158 13.90 3.41 15.07
N VAL A 159 13.62 2.21 14.59
CA VAL A 159 14.24 0.97 15.11
C VAL A 159 15.75 1.05 14.96
N TYR A 160 16.22 1.37 13.76
CA TYR A 160 17.65 1.51 13.47
C TYR A 160 18.33 2.56 14.38
N ASP A 161 17.71 3.73 14.54
CA ASP A 161 18.23 4.81 15.39
C ASP A 161 18.29 4.41 16.88
N THR A 162 17.34 3.57 17.33
CA THR A 162 17.27 3.12 18.73
C THR A 162 18.26 2.00 19.01
N GLU A 163 18.51 1.10 18.06
CA GLU A 163 19.45 -0.01 18.20
C GLU A 163 20.91 0.41 17.93
N SER A 164 21.13 1.53 17.23
CA SER A 164 22.46 2.08 16.93
C SER A 164 22.97 3.09 17.98
N ALA A 165 22.14 3.46 18.96
CA ALA A 165 22.46 4.40 20.04
C ALA A 165 22.92 3.69 21.31
#